data_AF-A0A964NC01-F1
#
_entry.id   AF-A0A964NC01-F1
#
_cell.length_a   1.000
_cell.length_b   1.000
_cell.length_c   1.000
_cell.angle_alpha   90.00
_cell.angle_beta   90.00
_cell.angle_gamma   90.00
#
_symmetry.space_group_name_H-M   'P 1'
#
loop_
_entity.id
_entity.type
_entity.pdbx_description
1 polymer ?
#
loop_
_entity_poly.entity_id
_entity_poly.type
_entity_poly.pdbx_seq_one_letter_code
_entity_poly.pdbx_strand_id
1 'polypeptide(L)' 'ALKDVGIAVESMTTPAACRTFNVLAAEERRVAAALIAIE' A
#
# COMPACT_ATOMS: atom_id res chain seq x y z
N ALA A 1 1.14 -15.07 8.38
CA ALA A 1 0.23 -15.25 7.23
C ALA A 1 0.74 -14.53 5.98
N LEU A 2 0.61 -13.20 5.85
CA LEU A 2 0.99 -12.48 4.61
C LEU A 2 2.50 -12.48 4.35
N LYS A 3 3.31 -12.33 5.41
CA LYS A 3 4.77 -12.42 5.31
C LYS A 3 5.24 -13.79 4.81
N ASP A 4 4.56 -14.86 5.20
CA ASP A 4 4.92 -16.25 4.84
C ASP A 4 4.70 -16.53 3.36
N VAL A 5 3.84 -15.74 2.69
CA VAL A 5 3.63 -15.76 1.24
C VAL A 5 4.37 -14.64 0.51
N GLY A 6 5.33 -13.99 1.18
CA GLY A 6 6.21 -12.97 0.58
C GLY A 6 5.59 -11.58 0.41
N ILE A 7 4.50 -11.27 1.12
CA ILE A 7 3.86 -9.96 1.06
C ILE A 7 4.28 -9.13 2.27
N ALA A 8 5.02 -8.06 2.02
CA ALA A 8 5.32 -7.03 3.02
C ALA A 8 4.10 -6.12 3.21
N VAL A 9 3.78 -5.78 4.45
CA VAL A 9 2.64 -4.94 4.81
C VAL A 9 3.11 -3.85 5.77
N GLU A 10 2.69 -2.62 5.50
CA GLU A 10 2.93 -1.46 6.35
C GLU A 10 1.62 -0.73 6.58
N SER A 11 1.36 -0.32 7.82
CA SER A 11 0.18 0.48 8.19
C SER A 11 0.54 1.97 8.21
N MET A 12 -0.27 2.78 7.55
CA MET A 12 -0.16 4.24 7.56
C MET A 12 -1.53 4.89 7.39
N THR A 13 -1.61 6.22 7.53
CA THR A 13 -2.86 6.95 7.29
C THR A 13 -3.28 6.88 5.82
N THR A 14 -4.59 6.92 5.53
CA THR A 14 -5.13 6.84 4.15
C THR A 14 -4.46 7.85 3.20
N PRO A 15 -4.26 9.14 3.57
CA PRO A 15 -3.58 10.08 2.68
C PRO A 15 -2.12 9.73 2.39
N ALA A 16 -1.41 9.14 3.35
CA ALA A 16 -0.04 8.67 3.15
C ALA A 16 0.00 7.43 2.24
N ALA A 17 -0.90 6.47 2.46
CA ALA A 17 -1.02 5.27 1.64
C ALA A 17 -1.27 5.60 0.17
N CYS A 18 -2.16 6.55 -0.13
CA CYS A 18 -2.42 6.99 -1.50
C CYS A 18 -1.18 7.55 -2.20
N ARG A 19 -0.38 8.38 -1.51
CA ARG A 19 0.85 8.95 -2.09
C ARG A 19 1.89 7.87 -2.36
N THR A 20 2.12 6.98 -1.39
CA THR A 20 3.08 5.88 -1.53
C THR A 20 2.64 4.93 -2.65
N PHE A 21 1.36 4.56 -2.71
CA PHE A 21 0.82 3.71 -3.77
C PHE A 21 1.05 4.33 -5.16
N ASN A 22 0.74 5.62 -5.34
CA ASN A 22 0.91 6.29 -6.64
C ASN A 22 2.36 6.26 -7.11
N VAL A 23 3.32 6.52 -6.21
CA VAL A 23 4.76 6.46 -6.55
C VAL A 23 5.15 5.03 -6.94
N LEU A 24 4.81 4.03 -6.12
CA LEU A 24 5.18 2.63 -6.37
C LEU A 24 4.52 2.06 -7.63
N ALA A 25 3.27 2.44 -7.90
CA ALA A 25 2.56 2.04 -9.11
C ALA A 25 3.18 2.69 -10.36
N ALA A 26 3.58 3.96 -10.28
CA ALA A 26 4.28 4.64 -11.37
C ALA A 26 5.68 4.05 -11.65
N GLU A 27 6.33 3.49 -10.63
CA GLU A 27 7.58 2.71 -10.76
C GLU A 27 7.35 1.28 -11.32
N GLU A 28 6.13 0.93 -11.74
CA GLU A 28 5.75 -0.42 -12.20
C GLU A 28 6.05 -1.53 -11.20
N ARG A 29 6.06 -1.20 -9.90
CA ARG A 29 6.29 -2.19 -8.84
C ARG A 29 4.99 -2.94 -8.53
N ARG A 30 5.14 -4.20 -8.11
CA ARG A 30 4.02 -5.01 -7.60
C ARG A 30 3.57 -4.46 -6.24
N VAL A 31 2.58 -3.57 -6.26
CA VAL A 31 2.03 -2.88 -5.07
C VAL A 31 0.51 -3.02 -5.03
N ALA A 32 -0.05 -3.06 -3.82
CA ALA A 32 -1.48 -2.97 -3.55
C ALA A 32 -1.73 -2.06 -2.33
N ALA A 33 -2.90 -1.43 -2.28
CA ALA A 33 -3.32 -0.61 -1.15
C ALA A 33 -4.72 -1.01 -0.68
N ALA A 34 -4.87 -1.26 0.62
CA ALA A 34 -6.17 -1.44 1.27
C ALA A 34 -6.55 -0.13 1.96
N LEU A 35 -7.46 0.64 1.36
CA LEU A 35 -7.82 1.98 1.81
C LEU A 35 -9.14 1.96 2.59
N ILE A 36 -9.17 2.65 3.72
CA ILE A 36 -10.37 2.88 4.52
C ILE A 36 -10.80 4.34 4.29
N ALA A 37 -12.06 4.54 3.92
CA ALA A 37 -12.64 5.85 3.76
C ALA A 37 -12.60 6.62 5.09
N ILE A 38 -12.20 7.88 5.02
CA ILE A 38 -12.17 8.81 6.14
C ILE A 38 -13.22 9.89 5.91
N GLU A 39 -13.73 10.50 6.98
CA GLU A 39 -14.59 11.68 6.91
C GLU A 39 -13.84 12.92 6.42
#